data_AF-A0AAU0W4A9-F1
#
_entry.id   AF-A0AAU0W4A9-F1
#
_cell.length_a   1.000
_cell.length_b   1.000
_cell.length_c   1.000
_cell.angle_alpha   90.00
_cell.angle_beta   90.00
_cell.angle_gamma   90.00
#
_symmetry.space_group_name_H-M   'P 1'
#
loop_
_entity.id
_entity.type
_entity.pdbx_description
1 polymer ?
#
loop_
_entity_poly.entity_id
_entity_poly.type
_entity_poly.pdbx_seq_one_letter_code
_entity_poly.pdbx_strand_id
1 'polypeptide(L)'
;MSGESSVKRCTRCGVTKPRAAFAANRSDLDGLQRRCRGRAPQPDRKRQEATGRSVPQPGAVPVGHKHCQGCGEGCKAVDDRAGRLRRTYGLSEVERDELIASQGGVCCICLSAPPVHVDHCHKTGRVRGVLCFNCNSAIGKLRDKPDAARRAAAYLEGNLWKPTLVAPGVCQLPS
;
A
#
# COMPACT_ATOMS: atom_id res chain seq x y z
N MET A 1 7.11 34.02 -8.85
CA MET A 1 7.43 33.81 -7.41
C MET A 1 6.13 34.00 -6.63
N SER A 2 5.33 32.93 -6.55
CA SER A 2 3.99 33.00 -5.95
C SER A 2 4.14 32.91 -4.44
N GLY A 3 3.73 33.98 -3.76
CA GLY A 3 3.86 34.15 -2.31
C GLY A 3 3.43 32.91 -1.54
N GLU A 4 4.34 32.40 -0.72
CA GLU A 4 4.09 31.25 0.14
C GLU A 4 3.04 31.67 1.16
N SER A 5 1.77 31.33 0.90
CA SER A 5 0.69 31.71 1.80
C SER A 5 0.99 31.12 3.17
N SER A 6 1.15 31.95 4.20
CA SER A 6 1.49 31.53 5.58
C SER A 6 0.47 30.55 6.19
N VAL A 7 -0.66 30.36 5.51
CA VAL A 7 -1.78 29.51 5.88
C VAL A 7 -2.09 28.45 4.80
N LYS A 8 -2.66 27.33 5.23
CA LYS A 8 -3.09 26.19 4.40
C LYS A 8 -4.45 25.68 4.87
N ARG A 9 -5.33 25.31 3.93
CA ARG A 9 -6.63 24.71 4.23
C ARG A 9 -6.48 23.20 4.49
N CYS A 10 -6.99 22.74 5.64
CA CYS A 10 -7.00 21.31 5.98
C CYS A 10 -8.13 20.57 5.25
N THR A 11 -7.82 19.50 4.52
CA THR A 11 -8.84 18.71 3.80
C THR A 11 -9.74 17.88 4.71
N ARG A 12 -9.37 17.71 5.98
CA ARG A 12 -10.18 16.97 6.98
C ARG A 12 -11.20 17.86 7.69
N CYS A 13 -10.77 19.00 8.21
CA CYS A 13 -11.64 19.89 8.98
C CYS A 13 -12.11 21.13 8.22
N GLY A 14 -11.61 21.36 7.00
CA GLY A 14 -11.98 22.49 6.16
C GLY A 14 -11.41 23.85 6.59
N VAL A 15 -10.83 23.95 7.79
CA VAL A 15 -10.29 25.19 8.38
C VAL A 15 -8.93 25.54 7.78
N THR A 16 -8.74 26.82 7.49
CA THR A 16 -7.46 27.42 7.12
C THR A 16 -6.62 27.67 8.37
N LYS A 17 -5.44 27.06 8.43
CA LYS A 17 -4.54 27.10 9.59
C LYS A 17 -3.12 27.51 9.16
N PRO A 18 -2.26 28.01 10.06
CA PRO A 18 -0.86 28.24 9.75
C PRO A 18 -0.18 26.97 9.21
N ARG A 19 0.76 27.13 8.27
CA ARG A 19 1.53 25.99 7.69
C ARG A 19 2.22 25.13 8.77
N ALA A 20 2.66 25.73 9.88
CA ALA A 20 3.21 25.02 11.04
C ALA A 20 2.25 24.00 11.68
N ALA A 21 0.93 24.16 11.48
CA ALA A 21 -0.08 23.22 11.95
C ALA A 21 -0.13 21.91 11.12
N PHE A 22 0.71 21.76 10.09
CA PHE A 22 0.79 20.61 9.21
C PHE A 22 2.15 19.91 9.37
N ALA A 23 2.17 18.58 9.30
CA ALA A 23 3.44 17.83 9.32
C ALA A 23 4.08 17.87 7.93
N ALA A 24 5.41 17.76 7.87
CA ALA A 24 6.12 17.68 6.60
C ALA A 24 5.69 16.42 5.83
N ASN A 25 5.48 16.57 4.52
CA ASN A 25 5.27 15.47 3.60
C ASN A 25 5.91 15.80 2.25
N ARG A 26 7.08 15.20 1.99
CA ARG A 26 7.85 15.40 0.76
C ARG A 26 7.13 14.93 -0.52
N SER A 27 6.07 14.14 -0.38
CA SER A 27 5.28 13.66 -1.52
C SER A 27 4.15 14.62 -1.93
N ASP A 28 3.81 15.62 -1.11
CA ASP A 28 2.82 16.64 -1.45
C ASP A 28 3.53 17.88 -2.04
N LEU A 29 2.89 18.56 -2.99
CA LEU A 29 3.45 19.67 -3.77
C LEU A 29 4.00 20.82 -2.90
N ASP A 30 3.35 21.09 -1.77
CA ASP A 30 3.72 22.18 -0.86
C ASP A 30 4.55 21.70 0.35
N GLY A 31 5.09 20.48 0.30
CA GLY A 31 5.96 19.90 1.32
C GLY A 31 5.27 19.60 2.66
N LEU A 32 3.95 19.75 2.74
CA LEU A 32 3.17 19.58 3.96
C LEU A 32 2.00 18.63 3.73
N GLN A 33 1.65 17.84 4.73
CA GLN A 33 0.44 17.01 4.70
C GLN A 33 -0.80 17.85 4.36
N ARG A 34 -1.77 17.25 3.66
CA ARG A 34 -3.07 17.89 3.38
C ARG A 34 -3.96 18.10 4.62
N ARG A 35 -3.61 17.43 5.72
CA ARG A 35 -4.36 17.40 6.99
C ARG A 35 -3.50 17.99 8.12
N CYS A 36 -4.12 18.75 9.02
CA CYS A 36 -3.42 19.33 10.18
C CYS A 36 -3.01 18.24 11.20
N ARG A 37 -1.93 18.50 11.95
CA ARG A 37 -1.37 17.59 12.99
C ARG A 37 -2.35 17.33 14.14
N GLY A 38 -3.13 18.34 14.51
CA GLY A 38 -4.14 18.20 15.55
C GLY A 38 -5.27 17.28 15.13
N ARG A 39 -5.76 16.45 16.05
CA ARG A 39 -7.07 15.81 15.91
C ARG A 39 -8.07 16.95 15.72
N ALA A 40 -8.72 17.02 14.56
CA ALA A 40 -9.98 17.75 14.52
C ALA A 40 -10.87 17.09 15.58
N PRO A 41 -11.59 17.86 16.44
CA PRO A 41 -12.80 17.31 17.03
C PRO A 41 -13.60 16.81 15.84
N GLN A 42 -13.76 15.50 15.77
CA GLN A 42 -14.27 14.84 14.58
C GLN A 42 -15.65 15.46 14.24
N PRO A 43 -16.00 15.66 12.95
CA PRO A 43 -17.39 15.96 12.55
C PRO A 43 -18.35 14.76 12.79
N ASP A 44 -17.99 13.91 13.73
CA ASP A 44 -18.51 12.57 13.94
C ASP A 44 -19.78 12.58 14.77
N ARG A 45 -19.94 13.46 15.76
CA ARG A 45 -21.12 13.42 16.64
C ARG A 45 -22.44 13.63 15.89
N LYS A 46 -22.51 14.64 15.00
CA LYS A 46 -23.74 14.95 14.25
C LYS A 46 -24.12 13.91 13.19
N ARG A 47 -23.15 13.15 12.64
CA ARG A 47 -23.44 12.07 11.66
C ARG A 47 -23.68 10.71 12.35
N GLN A 48 -23.11 10.51 13.53
CA GLN A 48 -23.26 9.28 14.34
C GLN A 48 -24.64 9.17 14.97
N GLU A 49 -25.16 10.28 15.52
CA GLU A 49 -26.52 10.36 16.06
C GLU A 49 -27.58 10.09 14.97
N ALA A 50 -27.36 10.60 13.76
CA ALA A 50 -28.28 10.42 12.62
C ALA A 50 -28.33 8.99 12.05
N THR A 51 -27.35 8.12 12.36
CA THR A 51 -27.27 6.76 11.79
C THR A 51 -27.49 5.65 12.82
N GLY A 52 -27.70 5.99 14.10
CA GLY A 52 -27.98 5.02 15.17
C GLY A 52 -26.86 4.00 15.43
N ARG A 53 -25.69 4.17 14.82
CA ARG A 53 -24.56 3.22 14.91
C ARG A 53 -23.64 3.64 16.06
N SER A 54 -23.72 2.91 17.17
CA SER A 54 -22.73 3.00 18.24
C SER A 54 -21.38 2.48 17.75
N VAL A 55 -20.36 3.35 17.70
CA VAL A 55 -18.98 2.92 17.50
C VAL A 55 -18.45 2.43 18.85
N PRO A 56 -17.96 1.19 18.97
CA PRO A 56 -17.31 0.72 20.20
C PRO A 56 -16.15 1.65 20.56
N GLN A 57 -16.14 2.16 21.78
CA GLN A 57 -14.98 2.89 22.30
C GLN A 57 -13.80 1.91 22.30
N PRO A 58 -12.66 2.21 21.67
CA PRO A 58 -11.48 1.37 21.81
C PRO A 58 -11.15 1.31 23.30
N GLY A 59 -11.30 0.13 23.92
CA GLY A 59 -10.88 -0.08 25.30
C GLY A 59 -9.41 0.34 25.46
N ALA A 60 -9.00 0.69 26.68
CA ALA A 60 -7.61 1.04 26.98
C ALA A 60 -6.70 -0.18 26.70
N VAL A 61 -6.17 -0.27 25.49
CA VAL A 61 -5.22 -1.32 25.11
C VAL A 61 -3.86 -0.95 25.73
N PRO A 62 -3.25 -1.83 26.53
CA PRO A 62 -1.93 -1.57 27.10
C PRO A 62 -0.89 -1.27 26.02
N VAL A 63 0.14 -0.48 26.36
CA VAL A 63 1.26 -0.20 25.44
C VAL A 63 1.83 -1.53 24.90
N GLY A 64 2.04 -1.60 23.59
CA GLY A 64 2.52 -2.80 22.90
C GLY A 64 1.46 -3.86 22.57
N HIS A 65 0.19 -3.62 22.89
CA HIS A 65 -0.91 -4.54 22.58
C HIS A 65 -1.78 -3.99 21.44
N LYS A 66 -2.51 -4.86 20.72
CA LYS A 66 -3.50 -4.46 19.72
C LYS A 66 -4.89 -4.87 20.20
N HIS A 67 -5.90 -4.07 19.89
CA HIS A 67 -7.28 -4.41 20.18
C HIS A 67 -7.71 -5.61 19.32
N CYS A 68 -8.16 -6.69 19.94
CA CYS A 68 -8.60 -7.90 19.25
C CYS A 68 -10.13 -7.94 19.20
N GLN A 69 -10.69 -7.89 17.98
CA GLN A 69 -12.14 -7.82 17.78
C GLN A 69 -12.89 -9.10 18.19
N GLY A 70 -12.20 -10.22 18.38
CA GLY A 70 -12.80 -11.47 18.88
C GLY A 70 -12.80 -11.61 20.39
N CYS A 71 -11.91 -10.90 21.10
CA CYS A 71 -11.71 -11.07 22.54
C CYS A 71 -12.04 -9.81 23.36
N GLY A 72 -12.23 -8.65 22.73
CA GLY A 72 -12.60 -7.40 23.40
C GLY A 72 -11.48 -6.74 24.21
N GLU A 73 -10.39 -7.44 24.48
CA GLU A 73 -9.25 -6.99 25.27
C GLU A 73 -8.02 -6.62 24.42
N GLY A 74 -7.03 -6.02 25.06
CA GLY A 74 -5.72 -5.76 24.46
C GLY A 74 -4.87 -7.02 24.44
N CYS A 75 -4.76 -7.68 23.29
CA CYS A 75 -3.90 -8.85 23.16
C CYS A 75 -2.48 -8.44 22.72
N LYS A 76 -1.47 -9.19 23.18
CA LYS A 76 -0.12 -9.08 22.60
C LYS A 76 -0.23 -9.56 21.16
N ALA A 77 -0.43 -8.64 20.24
CA ALA A 77 -0.08 -8.90 18.85
C ALA A 77 1.44 -8.94 18.81
N VAL A 78 2.01 -10.06 19.25
CA VAL A 78 3.40 -10.39 19.01
C VAL A 78 3.62 -10.21 17.52
N ASP A 79 4.63 -9.43 17.16
CA ASP A 79 5.04 -9.27 15.76
C ASP A 79 5.64 -10.59 15.30
N ASP A 80 4.76 -11.55 15.03
CA ASP A 80 5.10 -12.89 14.57
C ASP A 80 5.33 -12.84 13.06
N ARG A 81 6.32 -12.02 12.66
CA ARG A 81 6.74 -11.90 11.26
C ARG A 81 7.19 -13.26 10.73
N ALA A 82 7.92 -14.02 11.56
CA ALA A 82 8.37 -15.37 11.24
C ALA A 82 7.19 -16.33 11.04
N GLY A 83 6.21 -16.38 11.95
CA GLY A 83 5.05 -17.25 11.78
C GLY A 83 4.10 -16.77 10.68
N ARG A 84 4.03 -15.47 10.38
CA ARG A 84 3.33 -14.98 9.18
C ARG A 84 4.00 -15.48 7.91
N LEU A 85 5.32 -15.37 7.83
CA LEU A 85 6.10 -15.83 6.67
C LEU A 85 5.81 -17.31 6.40
N ARG A 86 5.80 -18.12 7.47
CA ARG A 86 5.52 -19.56 7.41
C ARG A 86 4.06 -19.88 7.06
N ARG A 87 3.07 -19.21 7.67
CA ARG A 87 1.65 -19.44 7.40
C ARG A 87 1.21 -18.97 6.01
N THR A 88 1.78 -17.88 5.50
CA THR A 88 1.34 -17.28 4.23
C THR A 88 2.11 -17.83 3.05
N TYR A 89 3.42 -18.06 3.19
CA TYR A 89 4.29 -18.42 2.06
C TYR A 89 4.95 -19.79 2.21
N GLY A 90 4.79 -20.46 3.36
CA GLY A 90 5.46 -21.74 3.63
C GLY A 90 6.97 -21.60 3.84
N LEU A 91 7.48 -20.39 4.10
CA LEU A 91 8.92 -20.12 4.23
C LEU A 91 9.32 -19.78 5.67
N SER A 92 10.50 -20.24 6.06
CA SER A 92 11.28 -19.75 7.19
C SER A 92 12.07 -18.49 6.80
N GLU A 93 12.60 -17.79 7.80
CA GLU A 93 13.43 -16.61 7.55
C GLU A 93 14.75 -16.97 6.85
N VAL A 94 15.33 -18.13 7.19
CA VAL A 94 16.53 -18.65 6.54
C VAL A 94 16.28 -18.92 5.06
N GLU A 95 15.20 -19.63 4.71
CA GLU A 95 14.86 -19.90 3.31
C GLU A 95 14.57 -18.61 2.52
N ARG A 96 13.96 -17.61 3.15
CA ARG A 96 13.79 -16.28 2.54
C ARG A 96 15.13 -15.61 2.28
N ASP A 97 16.04 -15.66 3.23
CA ASP A 97 17.34 -14.99 3.12
C ASP A 97 18.25 -15.71 2.11
N GLU A 98 18.19 -17.04 2.02
CA GLU A 98 18.80 -17.84 0.95
C GLU A 98 18.22 -17.50 -0.43
N LEU A 99 16.90 -17.29 -0.51
CA LEU A 99 16.25 -16.85 -1.75
C LEU A 99 16.72 -15.44 -2.16
N ILE A 100 16.89 -14.53 -1.19
CA ILE A 100 17.47 -13.20 -1.45
C ILE A 100 18.92 -13.32 -1.92
N ALA A 101 19.72 -14.17 -1.28
CA ALA A 101 21.12 -14.39 -1.63
C ALA A 101 21.28 -14.99 -3.04
N SER A 102 20.44 -15.97 -3.40
CA SER A 102 20.44 -16.57 -4.76
C SER A 102 20.02 -15.58 -5.86
N GLN A 103 19.27 -14.53 -5.52
CA GLN A 103 18.98 -13.40 -6.40
C GLN A 103 20.09 -12.34 -6.44
N GLY A 104 21.23 -12.57 -5.75
CA GLY A 104 22.34 -11.62 -5.67
C GLY A 104 22.09 -10.43 -4.72
N GLY A 105 21.14 -10.56 -3.79
CA GLY A 105 20.83 -9.50 -2.81
C GLY A 105 20.08 -8.30 -3.37
N VAL A 106 19.66 -8.33 -4.65
CA VAL A 106 18.94 -7.26 -5.33
C VAL A 106 17.61 -7.76 -5.89
N CYS A 107 16.67 -6.84 -6.12
CA CYS A 107 15.40 -7.17 -6.78
C CYS A 107 15.68 -7.61 -8.23
N CYS A 108 15.25 -8.82 -8.59
CA CYS A 108 15.49 -9.43 -9.91
C CYS A 108 14.77 -8.75 -11.09
N ILE A 109 13.87 -7.79 -10.83
CA ILE A 109 13.16 -7.05 -11.88
C ILE A 109 13.85 -5.72 -12.19
N CYS A 110 14.10 -4.88 -11.18
CA CYS A 110 14.69 -3.54 -11.41
C CYS A 110 16.20 -3.48 -11.21
N LEU A 111 16.82 -4.52 -10.61
CA LEU A 111 18.26 -4.67 -10.35
C LEU A 111 18.91 -3.49 -9.58
N SER A 112 18.10 -2.65 -8.93
CA SER A 112 18.54 -1.36 -8.38
C SER A 112 18.03 -1.09 -6.96
N ALA A 113 17.25 -2.01 -6.39
CA ALA A 113 16.66 -1.86 -5.07
C ALA A 113 16.73 -3.18 -4.28
N PRO A 114 16.83 -3.11 -2.94
CA PRO A 114 16.85 -4.30 -2.11
C PRO A 114 15.50 -5.03 -2.18
N PRO A 115 15.51 -6.38 -2.22
CA PRO A 115 14.31 -7.19 -2.18
C PRO A 115 13.77 -7.26 -0.74
N VAL A 116 12.48 -6.96 -0.56
CA VAL A 116 11.85 -6.87 0.77
C VAL A 116 10.49 -7.56 0.86
N HIS A 117 9.88 -7.93 -0.26
CA HIS A 117 8.56 -8.58 -0.32
C HIS A 117 8.63 -9.93 -1.01
N VAL A 118 8.11 -10.97 -0.35
CA VAL A 118 7.93 -12.29 -0.98
C VAL A 118 6.81 -12.21 -2.01
N ASP A 119 7.16 -12.48 -3.27
CA ASP A 119 6.25 -12.56 -4.39
C ASP A 119 5.82 -14.02 -4.61
N HIS A 120 4.54 -14.25 -4.84
CA HIS A 120 3.98 -15.59 -4.99
C HIS A 120 2.82 -15.60 -5.99
N CYS A 121 2.61 -16.73 -6.63
CA CYS A 121 1.49 -16.92 -7.53
C CYS A 121 0.18 -17.03 -6.75
N HIS A 122 -0.74 -16.09 -6.93
CA HIS A 122 -2.04 -16.11 -6.26
C HIS A 122 -2.95 -17.30 -6.64
N LYS A 123 -2.61 -18.07 -7.70
CA LYS A 123 -3.35 -19.28 -8.09
C LYS A 123 -2.82 -20.55 -7.44
N THR A 124 -1.50 -20.66 -7.31
CA THR A 124 -0.83 -21.92 -6.89
C THR A 124 -0.17 -21.81 -5.52
N GLY A 125 -0.07 -20.60 -4.95
CA GLY A 125 0.67 -20.32 -3.73
C GLY A 125 2.20 -20.38 -3.89
N ARG A 126 2.70 -20.81 -5.05
CA ARG A 126 4.14 -20.98 -5.28
C ARG A 126 4.87 -19.64 -5.21
N VAL A 127 5.89 -19.56 -4.35
CA VAL A 127 6.81 -18.43 -4.26
C VAL A 127 7.60 -18.32 -5.57
N ARG A 128 7.64 -17.10 -6.13
CA ARG A 128 8.38 -16.76 -7.36
C ARG A 128 9.74 -16.13 -7.05
N GLY A 129 9.84 -15.38 -5.95
CA GLY A 129 11.05 -14.67 -5.56
C GLY A 129 10.80 -13.65 -4.46
N VAL A 130 11.80 -12.82 -4.17
CA VAL A 130 11.67 -11.65 -3.29
C VAL A 130 11.93 -10.38 -4.10
N LEU A 131 10.99 -9.44 -4.08
CA LEU A 131 11.02 -8.23 -4.89
C LEU A 131 11.07 -6.97 -4.02
N CYS A 132 11.47 -5.84 -4.62
CA CYS A 132 11.30 -4.55 -3.97
C CYS A 132 9.82 -4.13 -3.93
N PHE A 133 9.48 -3.17 -3.06
CA PHE A 133 8.10 -2.67 -2.91
C PHE A 133 7.47 -2.21 -4.23
N ASN A 134 8.22 -1.49 -5.06
CA ASN A 134 7.71 -0.92 -6.31
C ASN A 134 7.43 -2.00 -7.36
N CYS A 135 8.36 -2.94 -7.57
CA CYS A 135 8.20 -4.02 -8.53
C CYS A 135 7.08 -4.97 -8.13
N ASN A 136 7.01 -5.37 -6.85
CA ASN A 136 5.92 -6.20 -6.35
C ASN A 136 4.56 -5.52 -6.55
N SER A 137 4.48 -4.21 -6.23
CA SER A 137 3.27 -3.42 -6.45
C SER A 137 2.91 -3.33 -7.94
N ALA A 138 3.89 -3.14 -8.83
CA ALA A 138 3.67 -3.05 -10.26
C ALA A 138 3.03 -4.33 -10.83
N ILE A 139 3.53 -5.51 -10.43
CA ILE A 139 2.91 -6.80 -10.81
C ILE A 139 1.45 -6.87 -10.35
N GLY A 140 1.19 -6.50 -9.10
CA GLY A 140 -0.18 -6.47 -8.56
C GLY A 140 -1.08 -5.49 -9.30
N LYS A 141 -0.58 -4.32 -9.72
CA LYS A 141 -1.32 -3.35 -10.53
C LYS A 141 -1.63 -3.88 -11.94
N LEU A 142 -0.77 -4.74 -12.47
CA LEU A 142 -0.99 -5.48 -13.71
C LEU A 142 -1.82 -6.76 -13.51
N ARG A 143 -2.36 -6.97 -12.30
CA ARG A 143 -3.20 -8.11 -11.90
C ARG A 143 -2.54 -9.48 -12.10
N ASP A 144 -1.22 -9.55 -11.89
CA ASP A 144 -0.44 -10.78 -12.08
C ASP A 144 -0.57 -11.39 -13.50
N LYS A 145 -0.85 -10.56 -14.52
CA LYS A 145 -1.01 -11.02 -15.91
C LYS A 145 0.29 -10.80 -16.70
N PRO A 146 1.02 -11.87 -17.10
CA PRO A 146 2.23 -11.74 -17.92
C PRO A 146 1.99 -10.96 -19.23
N ASP A 147 0.83 -11.14 -19.86
CA ASP A 147 0.50 -10.43 -21.11
C ASP A 147 0.33 -8.93 -20.90
N ALA A 148 -0.15 -8.51 -19.73
CA ALA A 148 -0.24 -7.09 -19.39
C ALA A 148 1.16 -6.49 -19.19
N ALA A 149 2.08 -7.24 -18.55
CA ALA A 149 3.47 -6.83 -18.41
C ALA A 149 4.19 -6.74 -19.77
N ARG A 150 3.97 -7.70 -20.67
CA ARG A 150 4.51 -7.66 -22.04
C ARG A 150 4.00 -6.46 -22.83
N ARG A 151 2.71 -6.14 -22.74
CA ARG A 151 2.15 -4.93 -23.37
C ARG A 151 2.71 -3.65 -22.76
N ALA A 152 2.96 -3.61 -21.45
CA ALA A 152 3.58 -2.46 -20.80
C ALA A 152 5.03 -2.25 -21.28
N ALA A 153 5.81 -3.32 -21.43
CA ALA A 153 7.15 -3.26 -22.01
C ALA A 153 7.12 -2.75 -23.46
N ALA A 154 6.27 -3.36 -24.31
CA ALA A 154 6.09 -2.93 -25.69
C ALA A 154 5.69 -1.45 -25.80
N TYR A 155 4.80 -0.96 -24.94
CA TYR A 155 4.41 0.45 -24.90
C TYR A 155 5.60 1.38 -24.61
N LEU A 156 6.48 1.00 -23.68
CA LEU A 156 7.69 1.78 -23.36
C LEU A 156 8.69 1.79 -24.53
N GLU A 157 8.74 0.72 -25.32
CA GLU A 157 9.57 0.61 -26.52
C GLU A 157 9.00 1.35 -27.74
N GLY A 158 7.84 2.00 -27.60
CA GLY A 158 7.16 2.69 -28.70
C GLY A 158 6.29 1.78 -29.57
N ASN A 159 6.19 0.49 -29.22
CA ASN A 159 5.30 -0.46 -29.88
C ASN A 159 3.87 -0.27 -29.36
N LEU A 160 3.15 0.67 -29.98
CA LEU A 160 1.77 0.99 -29.64
C LEU A 160 0.84 -0.19 -29.95
N TRP A 161 0.42 -0.88 -28.91
CA TRP A 161 -0.63 -1.89 -29.01
C TRP A 161 -1.97 -1.21 -29.31
N LYS A 162 -2.49 -1.40 -30.52
CA LYS A 162 -3.81 -0.93 -30.93
C LYS A 162 -4.83 -2.06 -30.75
N PRO A 163 -5.66 -2.05 -29.69
CA PRO A 163 -6.72 -3.04 -29.55
C PRO A 163 -7.79 -2.85 -30.61
N THR A 164 -8.23 -3.95 -31.23
CA THR A 164 -9.48 -3.97 -31.99
C THR A 164 -10.63 -4.21 -31.01
N LEU A 165 -11.53 -3.22 -30.87
CA LEU A 165 -12.76 -3.38 -30.09
C LEU A 165 -13.75 -4.20 -30.91
N VAL A 166 -14.04 -5.42 -30.47
CA VAL A 166 -15.05 -6.29 -31.12
C VAL A 166 -16.43 -6.15 -30.46
N ALA A 167 -16.48 -5.68 -29.22
CA ALA A 167 -17.69 -5.32 -28.48
C ALA A 167 -17.32 -4.38 -27.31
N PRO A 168 -18.29 -3.71 -26.65
CA PRO A 168 -18.01 -2.91 -25.46
C PRO A 168 -17.29 -3.74 -24.38
N GLY A 169 -16.05 -3.35 -24.06
CA GLY A 169 -15.21 -4.05 -23.08
C GLY A 169 -14.51 -5.32 -23.58
N VAL A 170 -14.65 -5.69 -24.84
CA VAL A 170 -13.99 -6.85 -25.44
C VAL A 170 -13.00 -6.39 -26.51
N CYS A 171 -11.72 -6.59 -26.24
CA CYS A 171 -10.63 -6.32 -27.20
C CYS A 171 -10.08 -7.63 -27.76
N GLN A 172 -9.91 -7.70 -29.07
CA GLN A 172 -9.19 -8.80 -29.71
C GLN A 172 -7.68 -8.49 -29.71
N LEU A 173 -6.87 -9.50 -29.40
CA LEU A 173 -5.41 -9.41 -29.54
C LEU A 173 -5.05 -9.36 -31.02
N PRO A 174 -4.12 -8.48 -31.45
CA PRO A 174 -3.55 -8.55 -32.79
C PRO A 174 -2.90 -9.92 -32.97
N SER A 175 -3.08 -10.49 -34.15
CA SER A 175 -2.52 -11.77 -34.59
C SER A 175 -1.00 -11.77 -34.55
#